data_AF-A0AA37TET8-F1
#
_entry.id   AF-A0AA37TET8-F1
#
_cell.length_a   1.000
_cell.length_b   1.000
_cell.length_c   1.000
_cell.angle_alpha   90.00
_cell.angle_beta   90.00
_cell.angle_gamma   90.00
#
_symmetry.space_group_name_H-M   'P 1'
#
loop_
_entity.id
_entity.type
_entity.pdbx_description
1 polymer ?
#
loop_
_entity_poly.entity_id
_entity_poly.type
_entity_poly.pdbx_seq_one_letter_code
_entity_poly.pdbx_strand_id
1 'polypeptide(L)'
;MRTNALAFLDAHGADAHRRGWTAEQLFGVHPQHGFLRVEYAGALMVNDSRVIAVEQDRIVFDCFSGYRTKPGQAWGVPVWEFAAKKTSL
;
A
#
# COMPACT_ATOMS: atom_id res chain seq x y z
N MET A 1 1.59 2.33 -10.85
CA MET A 1 1.01 1.92 -9.55
C MET A 1 -0.49 1.70 -9.63
N ARG A 2 -1.26 2.60 -10.25
CA ARG A 2 -2.72 2.49 -10.29
C ARG A 2 -3.22 1.16 -10.87
N THR A 3 -2.67 0.72 -12.00
CA THR A 3 -3.10 -0.53 -12.67
C THR A 3 -2.90 -1.75 -11.78
N ASN A 4 -1.70 -1.95 -11.21
CA ASN A 4 -1.42 -3.09 -10.34
C ASN A 4 -2.16 -3.01 -9.00
N ALA A 5 -2.40 -1.81 -8.47
CA ALA A 5 -3.23 -1.61 -7.27
C ALA A 5 -4.69 -2.02 -7.51
N LEU A 6 -5.26 -1.69 -8.68
CA LEU A 6 -6.61 -2.12 -9.04
C LEU A 6 -6.66 -3.64 -9.26
N ALA A 7 -5.71 -4.20 -10.00
CA ALA A 7 -5.61 -5.64 -10.20
C ALA A 7 -5.46 -6.41 -8.87
N PHE A 8 -4.73 -5.85 -7.90
CA PHE A 8 -4.65 -6.39 -6.55
C PHE A 8 -6.00 -6.38 -5.84
N LEU A 9 -6.77 -5.29 -5.93
CA LEU A 9 -8.09 -5.22 -5.29
C LEU A 9 -9.03 -6.28 -5.86
N ASP A 10 -9.02 -6.46 -7.18
CA ASP A 10 -9.86 -7.45 -7.86
C ASP A 10 -9.47 -8.89 -7.49
N ALA A 11 -8.17 -9.21 -7.47
CA ALA A 11 -7.68 -10.57 -7.27
C ALA A 11 -7.50 -10.97 -5.79
N HIS A 12 -7.15 -10.02 -4.93
CA HIS A 12 -6.65 -10.29 -3.59
C HIS A 12 -7.27 -9.41 -2.49
N GLY A 13 -8.03 -8.37 -2.84
CA GLY A 13 -8.53 -7.38 -1.86
C GLY A 13 -9.32 -8.00 -0.71
N ALA A 14 -10.25 -8.92 -1.03
CA ALA A 14 -11.04 -9.61 -0.02
C ALA A 14 -10.19 -10.50 0.90
N ASP A 15 -9.15 -11.16 0.37
CA ASP A 15 -8.26 -12.00 1.17
C ASP A 15 -7.35 -11.17 2.07
N ALA A 16 -6.81 -10.06 1.55
CA ALA A 16 -6.04 -9.11 2.32
C ALA A 16 -6.85 -8.55 3.50
N HIS A 17 -8.10 -8.16 3.24
CA HIS A 17 -9.00 -7.68 4.29
C HIS A 17 -9.27 -8.75 5.36
N ARG A 18 -9.58 -10.00 4.97
CA ARG A 18 -9.78 -11.11 5.93
C ARG A 18 -8.54 -11.38 6.77
N ARG A 19 -7.34 -11.21 6.20
CA ARG A 19 -6.06 -11.33 6.92
C ARG A 19 -5.73 -10.08 7.75
N GLY A 20 -6.60 -9.09 7.78
CA GLY A 20 -6.46 -7.88 8.59
C GLY A 20 -5.46 -6.87 8.03
N TRP A 21 -5.17 -6.88 6.73
CA TRP A 21 -4.42 -5.78 6.11
C TRP A 21 -5.29 -4.51 6.08
N THR A 22 -4.72 -3.39 6.53
CA THR A 22 -5.43 -2.10 6.52
C THR A 22 -5.14 -1.29 5.25
N ALA A 23 -5.96 -0.27 5.01
CA ALA A 23 -5.79 0.65 3.91
C ALA A 23 -4.44 1.37 3.98
N GLU A 24 -4.00 1.79 5.16
CA GLU A 24 -2.73 2.47 5.40
C GLU A 24 -1.55 1.52 5.16
N GLN A 25 -1.67 0.26 5.57
CA GLN A 25 -0.64 -0.77 5.37
C GLN A 25 -0.42 -1.10 3.90
N LEU A 26 -1.46 -1.01 3.07
CA LEU A 26 -1.38 -1.33 1.64
C LEU A 26 -1.14 -0.09 0.78
N PHE A 27 -1.85 1.01 1.07
CA PHE A 27 -1.99 2.20 0.23
C PHE A 27 -1.50 3.49 0.90
N GLY A 28 -0.82 3.39 2.04
CA GLY A 28 -0.30 4.54 2.79
C GLY A 28 0.69 5.38 1.99
N VAL A 29 0.61 6.69 2.14
CA VAL A 29 1.56 7.69 1.64
C VAL A 29 1.75 8.81 2.67
N HIS A 30 2.83 9.58 2.57
CA HIS A 30 3.08 10.67 3.51
C HIS A 30 1.97 11.72 3.46
N PRO A 31 1.41 12.14 4.61
CA PRO A 31 0.24 13.02 4.63
C PRO A 31 0.46 14.39 3.97
N GLN A 32 1.69 14.93 4.00
CA GLN A 32 2.05 16.20 3.35
C GLN A 32 2.84 16.06 2.04
N HIS A 33 3.52 14.93 1.82
CA HIS A 33 4.52 14.79 0.75
C HIS A 33 4.21 13.65 -0.22
N GLY A 34 3.10 12.93 -0.03
CA GLY A 34 2.72 11.80 -0.87
C GLY A 34 3.79 10.72 -0.89
N PHE A 35 4.25 10.37 -2.09
CA PHE A 35 5.18 9.26 -2.33
C PHE A 35 6.65 9.54 -1.96
N LEU A 36 7.01 10.76 -1.56
CA LEU A 36 8.41 11.14 -1.34
C LEU A 36 9.06 10.52 -0.08
N ARG A 37 8.28 9.91 0.81
CA ARG A 37 8.76 9.37 2.10
C ARG A 37 8.37 7.90 2.24
N VAL A 38 9.33 7.02 1.95
CA VAL A 38 9.13 5.56 1.88
C VAL A 38 8.76 4.93 3.22
N GLU A 39 9.15 5.55 4.34
CA GLU A 39 8.83 5.09 5.69
C GLU A 39 7.35 5.23 6.05
N TYR A 40 6.56 5.93 5.21
CA TYR A 40 5.10 6.02 5.27
C TYR A 40 4.39 5.16 4.22
N ALA A 41 5.15 4.63 3.26
CA ALA A 41 4.59 3.94 2.10
C ALA A 41 4.03 2.58 2.49
N GLY A 42 2.75 2.37 2.18
CA GLY A 42 2.12 1.05 2.21
C GLY A 42 2.79 0.09 1.23
N ALA A 43 2.57 -1.22 1.40
CA ALA A 43 3.25 -2.26 0.63
C ALA A 43 3.09 -2.08 -0.90
N LEU A 44 1.92 -1.63 -1.36
CA LEU A 44 1.64 -1.38 -2.78
C LEU A 44 2.12 0.00 -3.25
N MET A 45 2.55 0.86 -2.33
CA MET A 45 2.97 2.24 -2.62
C MET A 45 4.49 2.40 -2.77
N VAL A 46 5.27 1.32 -2.66
CA VAL A 46 6.73 1.36 -2.79
C VAL A 46 7.18 1.25 -4.26
N ASN A 47 6.47 0.47 -5.07
CA ASN A 47 6.74 0.35 -6.52
C ASN A 47 5.51 -0.15 -7.28
N ASP A 48 5.66 -0.30 -8.60
CA ASP A 48 4.59 -0.73 -9.52
C ASP A 48 4.71 -2.21 -9.94
N SER A 49 5.01 -3.10 -9.00
CA SER A 49 5.14 -4.53 -9.30
C SER A 49 3.81 -5.26 -9.13
N ARG A 50 3.64 -6.36 -9.86
CA ARG A 50 2.46 -7.21 -9.76
C ARG A 50 2.50 -8.01 -8.45
N VAL A 51 1.37 -8.02 -7.73
CA VAL A 51 1.18 -8.92 -6.58
C VAL A 51 0.84 -10.31 -7.08
N ILE A 52 1.48 -11.32 -6.50
CA ILE A 52 1.24 -12.73 -6.82
C ILE A 52 0.61 -13.49 -5.65
N ALA A 53 0.80 -13.04 -4.41
CA ALA A 53 0.18 -13.63 -3.23
C ALA A 53 0.05 -12.63 -2.06
N VAL A 54 -0.87 -12.94 -1.15
CA VAL A 54 -1.07 -12.22 0.11
C VAL A 54 -0.89 -13.19 1.26
N GLU A 55 0.05 -12.88 2.14
CA GLU A 55 0.31 -13.64 3.35
C GLU A 55 -0.08 -12.82 4.59
N GLN A 56 0.02 -13.44 5.77
CA GLN A 56 -0.35 -12.76 7.01
C GLN A 56 0.57 -11.58 7.30
N ASP A 57 1.87 -11.69 7.04
CA ASP A 57 2.88 -10.70 7.40
C ASP A 57 3.56 -10.04 6.20
N ARG A 58 3.25 -10.43 4.96
CA ARG A 58 3.80 -9.80 3.75
C ARG A 58 2.89 -9.88 2.52
N ILE A 59 3.10 -8.93 1.61
CA ILE A 59 2.62 -8.97 0.22
C ILE A 59 3.76 -9.48 -0.65
N VAL A 60 3.48 -10.50 -1.45
CA VAL A 60 4.49 -11.13 -2.33
C VAL A 60 4.33 -10.56 -3.73
N PHE A 61 5.43 -10.04 -4.27
CA PHE A 61 5.55 -9.58 -5.64
C PHE A 61 6.38 -10.60 -6.44
N ASP A 62 6.43 -10.45 -7.75
CA ASP A 62 7.23 -11.29 -8.65
C ASP A 62 8.74 -11.33 -8.31
N CYS A 63 9.31 -10.25 -7.79
CA CYS A 63 10.75 -10.14 -7.53
C CYS A 63 11.15 -9.80 -6.08
N PHE A 64 10.21 -9.46 -5.20
CA PHE A 64 10.48 -9.14 -3.79
C PHE A 64 9.21 -9.30 -2.92
N SER A 65 9.30 -8.95 -1.64
CA SER A 65 8.13 -8.92 -0.74
C SER A 65 8.08 -7.63 0.07
N GLY A 66 6.87 -7.11 0.26
CA GLY A 66 6.57 -5.99 1.14
C GLY A 66 6.03 -6.48 2.48
N TYR A 67 6.81 -6.33 3.55
CA TYR A 67 6.40 -6.76 4.88
C TYR A 67 5.41 -5.80 5.53
N ARG A 68 4.46 -6.38 6.27
CA ARG A 68 3.44 -5.68 7.06
C ARG A 68 4.08 -4.83 8.14
N THR A 69 5.18 -5.25 8.76
CA THR A 69 5.87 -4.47 9.79
C THR A 69 7.31 -4.26 9.37
N LYS A 70 7.80 -3.03 9.54
CA LYS A 70 9.21 -2.69 9.33
C LYS A 70 9.69 -1.86 10.53
N PRO A 71 10.92 -2.04 11.02
CA PRO A 71 11.47 -1.17 12.05
C PRO A 71 11.38 0.31 11.63
N GLY A 72 10.81 1.15 12.49
CA GLY A 72 10.65 2.58 12.22
C GLY A 72 9.52 2.96 11.26
N GLN A 73 8.65 2.01 10.87
CA GLN A 73 7.51 2.30 9.99
C GLN A 73 6.50 3.20 10.70
N ALA A 74 6.20 4.34 10.07
CA ALA A 74 4.98 5.10 10.32
C ALA A 74 3.96 4.72 9.23
N TRP A 75 2.68 4.62 9.56
CA TRP A 75 1.67 4.42 8.52
C TRP A 75 1.20 5.78 8.01
N GLY A 76 1.33 5.99 6.70
CA GLY A 76 0.77 7.15 6.02
C GLY A 76 -0.75 7.11 5.95
N VAL A 77 -1.32 8.15 5.36
CA VAL A 77 -2.76 8.15 5.00
C VAL A 77 -2.96 7.36 3.71
N PRO A 78 -4.11 6.71 3.48
CA PRO A 78 -4.38 6.08 2.20
C PRO A 78 -4.32 7.10 1.05
N VAL A 79 -3.79 6.69 -0.10
CA VAL A 79 -3.54 7.57 -1.25
C VAL A 79 -4.75 8.41 -1.71
N TRP A 80 -5.98 7.90 -1.54
CA TRP A 80 -7.19 8.65 -1.92
C TRP A 80 -7.47 9.82 -0.97
N GLU A 81 -7.13 9.73 0.32
CA GLU A 81 -7.25 10.85 1.25
C GLU A 81 -6.24 11.95 0.92
N PHE A 82 -5.02 11.57 0.56
CA PHE A 82 -4.01 12.51 0.08
C PHE A 82 -4.46 13.22 -1.21
N ALA A 83 -5.04 12.48 -2.16
CA ALA A 83 -5.55 13.04 -3.41
C ALA A 83 -6.72 14.02 -3.19
N ALA A 84 -7.65 13.69 -2.29
CA ALA A 84 -8.76 14.56 -1.92
C ALA A 84 -8.27 15.91 -1.37
N LYS A 85 -7.25 15.89 -0.49
CA LYS A 85 -6.64 17.13 0.05
C LYS A 85 -6.04 18.04 -1.02
N LYS A 86 -5.42 17.45 -2.06
CA LYS A 86 -4.87 18.24 -3.19
C LYS A 86 -5.93 18.84 -4.10
N THR A 87 -7.12 18.25 -4.13
CA THR A 87 -8.22 18.72 -4.99
C THR A 87 -9.02 19.83 -4.31
N SER A 88 -8.93 19.95 -2.98
CA SER A 88 -9.55 21.02 -2.18
C SER A 88 -8.70 22.30 -2.08
N LEU A 89 -7.56 22.36 -2.78
CA LEU A 89 -6.64 23.52 -2.89
C LEU A 89 -6.68 24.06 -4.32
#